data_AF-A0A6C0LWM8-F1
#
_entry.id   AF-A0A6C0LWM8-F1
#
_cell.length_a   1.000
_cell.length_b   1.000
_cell.length_c   1.000
_cell.angle_alpha   90.00
_cell.angle_beta   90.00
_cell.angle_gamma   90.00
#
_symmetry.space_group_name_H-M   'P 1'
#
loop_
_entity.id
_entity.type
_entity.pdbx_description
1 polymer ?
#
loop_
_entity_poly.entity_id
_entity_poly.type
_entity_poly.pdbx_seq_one_letter_code
_entity_poly.pdbx_strand_id
1 'polypeptide(L)'
;MVWWFFKNKEEDTYEFTNQELEIIQKLKAIYGNQYGYSKVRNIKHFKITLICPEHGDFSSSLKILTLGGGCKHCYRQKNIDRLLQSYHKL
;
A
#
# COMPACT_ATOMS: atom_id res chain seq x y z
N MET A 1 37.19 19.50 26.53
CA MET A 1 36.84 20.48 25.48
C MET A 1 37.49 19.98 24.20
N VAL A 2 36.82 19.59 23.12
CA VAL A 2 35.46 19.81 22.59
C VAL A 2 35.17 18.56 21.73
N TRP A 3 34.17 17.74 22.08
CA TRP A 3 32.95 17.57 21.28
C TRP A 3 33.18 17.56 19.76
N TRP A 4 33.43 16.40 19.15
CA TRP A 4 33.12 16.17 17.72
C TRP A 4 32.76 14.69 17.51
N PHE A 5 31.69 14.26 18.19
CA PHE A 5 30.91 13.08 17.79
C PHE A 5 30.25 13.40 16.44
N PHE A 6 30.96 13.17 15.34
CA PHE A 6 30.33 13.21 14.03
C PHE A 6 29.60 11.90 13.80
N LYS A 7 28.31 11.96 14.11
CA LYS A 7 27.30 10.97 13.77
C LYS A 7 27.44 10.65 12.28
N ASN A 8 27.87 9.43 11.98
CA ASN A 8 27.65 8.84 10.67
C ASN A 8 26.13 8.85 10.45
N LYS A 9 25.69 9.55 9.40
CA LYS A 9 24.33 9.41 8.87
C LYS A 9 24.22 7.97 8.35
N GLU A 10 23.63 7.10 9.15
CA GLU A 10 23.11 5.83 8.67
C GLU A 10 21.99 6.19 7.67
N GLU A 11 22.21 5.86 6.40
CA GLU A 11 21.14 5.92 5.40
C GLU A 11 20.08 4.90 5.84
N ASP A 12 18.86 5.39 6.08
CA ASP A 12 17.71 4.65 6.59
C ASP A 12 17.26 3.54 5.61
N THR A 13 18.05 2.48 5.44
CA THR A 13 17.62 1.29 4.69
C THR A 13 16.71 0.47 5.59
N TYR A 14 15.40 0.74 5.50
CA TYR A 14 14.38 -0.03 6.19
C TYR A 14 14.33 -1.47 5.66
N GLU A 15 14.83 -2.42 6.44
CA GLU A 15 14.68 -3.85 6.16
C GLU A 15 13.29 -4.33 6.59
N PHE A 16 12.53 -4.89 5.65
CA PHE A 16 11.24 -5.51 5.94
C PHE A 16 11.42 -6.78 6.75
N THR A 17 10.55 -7.00 7.73
CA THR A 17 10.52 -8.27 8.47
C THR A 17 9.98 -9.43 7.62
N ASN A 18 10.30 -10.68 7.99
CA ASN A 18 9.78 -11.87 7.30
C ASN A 18 8.25 -11.87 7.17
N GLN A 19 7.54 -11.39 8.20
CA GLN A 19 6.07 -11.29 8.19
C GLN A 19 5.57 -10.24 7.19
N GLU A 20 6.24 -9.09 7.08
CA GLU A 20 5.90 -8.05 6.11
C GLU A 20 6.17 -8.52 4.68
N LEU A 21 7.27 -9.25 4.46
CA LEU A 21 7.58 -9.85 3.15
C LEU A 21 6.52 -10.86 2.70
N GLU A 22 6.05 -11.74 3.58
CA GLU A 22 4.96 -12.67 3.28
C GLU A 22 3.66 -11.92 2.87
N ILE A 23 3.36 -10.83 3.58
CA ILE A 23 2.22 -9.97 3.27
C ILE A 23 2.40 -9.33 1.89
N ILE A 24 3.58 -8.78 1.60
CA ILE A 24 3.90 -8.18 0.31
C ILE A 24 3.73 -9.20 -0.81
N GLN A 25 4.23 -10.43 -0.64
CA GLN A 25 4.08 -11.49 -1.64
C GLN A 25 2.61 -11.84 -1.89
N LYS A 26 1.80 -11.99 -0.83
CA LYS A 26 0.35 -12.24 -0.96
C LYS A 26 -0.36 -11.11 -1.71
N LEU A 27 -0.03 -9.87 -1.38
CA LEU A 27 -0.63 -8.71 -2.04
C LEU A 27 -0.15 -8.55 -3.49
N LYS A 28 1.11 -8.89 -3.80
CA LYS A 28 1.61 -8.95 -5.19
C LYS A 28 0.92 -10.04 -6.00
N ALA A 29 0.56 -11.17 -5.41
CA ALA A 29 -0.20 -12.20 -6.12
C ALA A 29 -1.61 -11.72 -6.52
N ILE A 30 -2.22 -10.80 -5.76
CA ILE A 30 -3.57 -10.28 -6.01
C ILE A 30 -3.54 -9.05 -6.94
N TYR A 31 -2.65 -8.10 -6.66
CA TYR A 31 -2.63 -6.79 -7.33
C TYR A 31 -1.45 -6.60 -8.28
N GLY A 32 -0.46 -7.49 -8.28
CA GLY A 32 0.76 -7.34 -9.07
C GLY A 32 1.51 -6.05 -8.71
N ASN A 33 1.71 -5.20 -9.71
CA ASN A 33 2.40 -3.92 -9.58
C ASN A 33 1.44 -2.72 -9.48
N GLN A 34 0.15 -2.94 -9.19
CA GLN A 34 -0.84 -1.86 -9.09
C GLN A 34 -0.62 -0.95 -7.87
N TYR A 35 0.08 -1.43 -6.84
CA TYR A 35 0.33 -0.68 -5.61
C TYR A 35 1.82 -0.69 -5.25
N GLY A 36 2.27 0.37 -4.60
CA GLY A 36 3.59 0.46 -3.99
C GLY A 36 3.60 -0.19 -2.60
N TYR A 37 4.62 -1.00 -2.35
CA TYR A 37 4.79 -1.77 -1.11
C TYR A 37 5.82 -1.16 -0.15
N SER A 38 6.38 0.01 -0.47
CA SER A 38 7.50 0.63 0.25
C SER A 38 7.20 1.03 1.70
N LYS A 39 5.93 1.03 2.11
CA LYS A 39 5.48 1.39 3.46
C LYS A 39 4.63 0.30 4.13
N VAL A 40 4.74 -0.95 3.66
CA VAL A 40 4.02 -2.08 4.27
C VAL A 40 4.55 -2.31 5.67
N ARG A 41 3.78 -1.87 6.66
CA ARG A 41 4.00 -2.13 8.08
C ARG A 41 2.83 -2.88 8.65
N ASN A 42 3.09 -3.99 9.33
CA ASN A 42 2.07 -4.68 10.09
C ASN A 42 1.85 -3.94 11.41
N ILE A 43 0.92 -2.98 11.43
CA ILE A 43 0.57 -2.25 12.65
C ILE A 43 -0.31 -3.18 13.51
N LYS A 44 -0.14 -3.11 14.84
CA LYS A 44 -1.04 -3.75 15.82
C LYS A 44 -2.49 -3.57 15.32
N HIS A 45 -3.20 -4.68 15.13
CA HIS A 45 -4.54 -4.80 14.49
C HIS A 45 -4.61 -5.10 12.97
N PHE A 46 -3.56 -5.60 12.32
CA PHE A 46 -3.61 -6.06 10.91
C PHE A 46 -3.97 -4.95 9.91
N LYS A 47 -3.69 -3.70 10.24
CA LYS A 47 -3.79 -2.56 9.30
C LYS A 47 -2.47 -2.42 8.56
N ILE A 48 -2.55 -2.44 7.24
CA ILE A 48 -1.41 -2.30 6.34
C ILE A 48 -1.57 -1.00 5.56
N THR A 49 -0.47 -0.25 5.45
CA THR A 49 -0.39 0.92 4.59
C THR A 49 0.19 0.51 3.24
N LEU A 50 -0.54 0.80 2.16
CA LEU A 50 -0.11 0.63 0.78
C LEU A 50 -0.10 1.99 0.08
N ILE A 51 0.63 2.07 -1.03
CA ILE A 51 0.72 3.28 -1.84
C ILE A 51 -0.06 3.05 -3.12
N CYS A 52 -1.14 3.79 -3.32
CA CYS A 52 -1.81 3.91 -4.60
C CYS A 52 -1.02 4.89 -5.49
N PRO A 53 -0.65 4.50 -6.73
CA PRO A 53 0.10 5.40 -7.62
C PRO A 53 -0.68 6.66 -7.96
N GLU A 54 -2.01 6.60 -7.96
CA GLU A 54 -2.89 7.75 -8.29
C GLU A 54 -3.30 8.57 -7.07
N HIS A 55 -3.51 7.92 -5.92
CA HIS A 55 -4.16 8.53 -4.76
C HIS A 55 -3.27 8.61 -3.51
N GLY A 56 -2.01 8.17 -3.60
CA GLY A 56 -1.06 8.19 -2.50
C GLY A 56 -1.27 7.07 -1.48
N ASP A 57 -0.81 7.29 -0.26
CA ASP A 57 -0.85 6.31 0.81
C ASP A 57 -2.26 6.10 1.37
N PHE A 58 -2.63 4.83 1.55
CA PHE A 58 -3.89 4.45 2.17
C PHE A 58 -3.66 3.27 3.12
N SER A 59 -4.37 3.27 4.23
CA SER A 59 -4.38 2.16 5.17
C SER A 59 -5.64 1.32 4.98
N SER A 60 -5.48 0.00 5.01
CA SER A 60 -6.58 -0.95 4.93
C SER A 60 -6.24 -2.23 5.69
N SER A 61 -7.28 -2.92 6.15
CA SER A 61 -7.12 -4.18 6.86
C SER A 61 -6.65 -5.27 5.89
N LEU A 62 -5.74 -6.14 6.33
CA LEU A 62 -5.23 -7.24 5.51
C LEU A 62 -6.37 -8.12 4.96
N LYS A 63 -7.39 -8.41 5.77
CA LYS A 63 -8.58 -9.17 5.35
C LYS A 63 -9.28 -8.56 4.15
N ILE A 64 -9.45 -7.23 4.14
CA ILE A 64 -10.11 -6.51 3.04
C ILE A 64 -9.22 -6.55 1.80
N LEU A 65 -7.92 -6.32 1.98
CA LEU A 65 -6.93 -6.39 0.89
C LEU A 65 -6.88 -7.78 0.24
N THR A 66 -6.97 -8.86 1.02
CA THR A 66 -6.96 -10.24 0.49
C THR A 66 -8.25 -10.62 -0.22
N LEU A 67 -9.37 -9.97 0.10
CA LEU A 67 -10.66 -10.17 -0.57
C LEU A 67 -10.82 -9.36 -1.87
N GLY A 68 -9.77 -8.68 -2.32
CA GLY A 68 -9.82 -7.82 -3.51
C GLY A 68 -10.22 -6.37 -3.23
N GLY A 69 -10.33 -5.96 -1.96
CA GLY A 69 -10.55 -4.57 -1.59
C GLY A 69 -9.26 -3.74 -1.67
N GLY A 70 -9.34 -2.51 -2.17
CA GLY A 70 -8.15 -1.67 -2.39
C GLY A 70 -8.38 -0.20 -2.04
N CYS A 71 -7.69 0.70 -2.75
CA CYS A 71 -7.90 2.14 -2.59
C CYS A 71 -9.38 2.50 -2.81
N LYS A 72 -9.99 3.14 -1.79
CA LYS A 72 -11.38 3.59 -1.82
C LYS A 72 -11.69 4.54 -2.98
N HIS A 73 -10.71 5.33 -3.41
CA HIS A 73 -10.86 6.28 -4.51
C HIS A 73 -10.90 5.54 -5.86
N CYS A 74 -9.94 4.64 -6.12
CA CYS A 74 -9.96 3.79 -7.31
C CYS A 74 -11.25 2.95 -7.41
N TYR A 75 -11.74 2.44 -6.28
CA TYR A 75 -13.00 1.68 -6.24
C TYR A 75 -14.21 2.52 -6.67
N ARG A 76 -14.31 3.77 -6.19
CA ARG A 76 -15.38 4.68 -6.61
C ARG A 76 -15.27 5.04 -8.08
N GLN A 77 -14.06 5.32 -8.58
CA GLN A 77 -13.85 5.67 -9.98
C GLN A 77 -14.33 4.55 -10.91
N LYS A 78 -13.94 3.30 -10.63
CA LYS A 78 -14.39 2.13 -11.40
C LYS A 78 -15.91 1.98 -11.44
N ASN A 79 -16.61 2.30 -10.35
CA ASN A 79 -18.07 2.25 -10.31
C ASN A 79 -18.70 3.35 -11.18
N ILE A 80 -18.17 4.57 -11.13
CA ILE A 80 -18.63 5.68 -11.97
C ILE A 80 -18.41 5.33 -13.44
N ASP A 81 -17.23 4.85 -13.80
CA ASP A 81 -16.89 4.48 -15.18
C ASP A 81 -17.85 3.39 -15.72
N ARG A 82 -18.17 2.39 -14.89
CA ARG A 82 -19.16 1.35 -15.24
C ARG A 82 -20.55 1.94 -15.48
N LEU A 83 -21.00 2.87 -14.63
CA LEU A 83 -22.29 3.53 -14.78
C LEU A 83 -22.32 4.37 -16.06
N LEU A 84 -21.28 5.17 -16.33
CA LEU A 84 -21.17 5.96 -17.54
C LEU A 84 -21.16 5.08 -18.81
N GLN A 85 -20.44 3.97 -18.80
CA GLN A 85 -20.45 2.99 -19.90
C GLN A 85 -21.84 2.39 -20.14
N SER A 86 -22.63 2.17 -19.07
CA SER A 86 -24.00 1.67 -19.22
C SER A 86 -24.93 2.72 -19.82
N TYR A 87 -24.74 4.00 -19.47
CA TYR A 87 -25.50 5.12 -20.02
C TYR A 87 -25.18 5.36 -21.50
N HIS A 88 -23.91 5.37 -21.88
CA HIS A 88 -23.48 5.57 -23.28
C HIS A 88 -23.81 4.39 -24.22
N LYS A 89 -24.30 3.27 -23.68
CA LYS A 89 -24.79 2.11 -24.45
C LYS A 89 -26.30 2.14 -24.72
N LEU A 90 -27.03 3.09 -24.14
CA LEU A 90 -28.44 3.37 -24.43
C LEU A 90 -28.53 4.37 -25.57
#